data_AF-A0A256ZA99-F1
#
_entry.id   AF-A0A256ZA99-F1
#
_cell.length_a   1.000
_cell.length_b   1.000
_cell.length_c   1.000
_cell.angle_alpha   90.00
_cell.angle_beta   90.00
_cell.angle_gamma   90.00
#
_symmetry.space_group_name_H-M   'P 1'
#
loop_
_entity.id
_entity.type
_entity.pdbx_description
1 polymer ?
#
loop_
_entity_poly.entity_id
_entity_poly.type
_entity_poly.pdbx_seq_one_letter_code
_entity_poly.pdbx_strand_id
1 'polypeptide(L)' 'MKEVEMAKELLRESMKRVPTMKKGDYLYFIHPLTDGVPYITPSILESVTEAFAQLLPQGTERIVTVEAMGIPLAT' A
#
# COMPACT_ATOMS: atom_id res chain seq x y z
N MET A 1 -10.18 3.64 16.44
CA MET A 1 -11.28 3.15 15.58
C MET A 1 -11.67 4.12 14.47
N LYS A 2 -11.94 5.41 14.74
CA LYS A 2 -12.26 6.40 13.67
C LYS A 2 -11.10 6.67 12.70
N GLU A 3 -9.86 6.74 13.20
CA GLU A 3 -8.67 7.01 12.37
C GLU A 3 -8.35 5.86 11.41
N VAL A 4 -8.55 4.62 11.83
CA VAL A 4 -8.31 3.43 11.01
C VAL A 4 -9.30 3.29 9.86
N GLU A 5 -10.56 3.60 10.11
CA GLU A 5 -11.58 3.61 9.05
C GLU A 5 -11.27 4.71 8.03
N MET A 6 -10.77 5.86 8.50
CA MET A 6 -10.31 6.95 7.65
C MET A 6 -9.05 6.56 6.83
N ALA A 7 -8.10 5.84 7.44
CA ALA A 7 -6.93 5.31 6.76
C ALA A 7 -7.31 4.36 5.61
N LYS A 8 -8.19 3.40 5.89
CA LYS A 8 -8.73 2.47 4.87
C LYS A 8 -9.45 3.21 3.74
N GLU A 9 -10.14 4.31 4.04
CA GLU A 9 -10.80 5.13 3.03
C GLU A 9 -9.81 5.85 2.12
N LEU A 10 -8.71 6.40 2.66
CA LEU A 10 -7.67 7.03 1.85
C LEU A 10 -7.05 6.04 0.85
N LEU A 11 -6.76 4.81 1.29
CA LEU A 11 -6.27 3.75 0.42
C LEU A 11 -7.32 3.38 -0.65
N ARG A 12 -8.59 3.20 -0.27
CA ARG A 12 -9.66 2.92 -1.24
C ARG A 12 -9.79 4.02 -2.29
N GLU A 13 -9.78 5.28 -1.88
CA GLU A 13 -9.89 6.42 -2.79
C GLU A 13 -8.69 6.52 -3.73
N SER A 14 -7.48 6.23 -3.24
CA SER A 14 -6.27 6.21 -4.08
C SER A 14 -6.36 5.16 -5.19
N MET A 15 -6.94 3.99 -4.90
CA MET A 15 -7.13 2.89 -5.86
C MET A 15 -8.18 3.20 -6.93
N LYS A 16 -9.18 4.04 -6.64
CA LYS A 16 -10.23 4.39 -7.64
C LYS A 16 -9.68 5.24 -8.79
N ARG A 17 -8.52 5.87 -8.61
CA ARG A 17 -7.96 6.87 -9.54
C ARG A 17 -6.72 6.39 -10.28
N VAL A 18 -6.31 5.14 -10.08
CA VAL A 18 -5.10 4.61 -10.72
C VAL A 18 -5.29 4.38 -12.21
N PRO A 19 -4.30 4.74 -13.04
CA PRO A 19 -4.29 4.29 -14.42
C PRO A 19 -4.07 2.78 -14.47
N THR A 20 -4.66 2.15 -15.48
CA THR A 20 -4.46 0.71 -15.76
C THR A 20 -3.86 0.54 -17.15
N MET A 21 -3.04 -0.49 -17.31
CA MET A 21 -2.44 -0.87 -18.58
C MET A 21 -2.49 -2.38 -18.78
N LYS A 22 -2.51 -2.84 -20.02
CA LYS A 22 -2.42 -4.27 -20.31
C LYS A 22 -0.96 -4.72 -20.24
N LYS A 23 -0.65 -5.66 -19.34
CA LYS A 23 0.62 -6.39 -19.33
C LYS A 23 0.34 -7.83 -19.75
N GLY A 24 0.75 -8.20 -20.96
CA GLY A 24 0.54 -9.54 -21.49
C GLY A 24 -0.95 -9.91 -21.49
N ASP A 25 -1.31 -10.87 -20.65
CA ASP A 25 -2.64 -11.43 -20.49
C ASP A 25 -3.47 -10.81 -19.35
N TYR A 26 -2.94 -9.83 -18.61
CA TYR A 26 -3.65 -9.22 -17.47
C TYR A 26 -3.65 -7.68 -17.48
N LEU A 27 -4.58 -7.10 -16.73
CA LEU A 27 -4.62 -5.66 -16.46
C LEU A 27 -3.76 -5.37 -15.23
N TYR A 28 -2.77 -4.51 -15.41
CA TYR A 28 -1.89 -4.01 -14.37
C TYR A 28 -2.31 -2.59 -13.98
N PHE A 29 -2.48 -2.34 -12.69
CA PHE A 29 -2.69 -0.99 -12.17
C PHE A 29 -1.35 -0.36 -11.84
N ILE A 30 -1.23 0.96 -11.99
CA ILE A 30 -0.04 1.71 -11.60
C ILE A 30 -0.40 2.53 -10.37
N HIS A 31 0.20 2.21 -9.23
CA HIS A 31 -0.11 2.86 -7.95
C HIS A 31 1.18 3.35 -7.29
N PRO A 32 1.17 4.49 -6.56
CA PRO A 32 2.35 5.00 -5.85
C PRO A 32 3.04 3.93 -5.00
N LEU A 33 2.29 3.16 -4.22
CA LEU A 33 2.83 2.13 -3.33
C LEU A 33 3.48 0.93 -4.05
N THR A 34 3.12 0.65 -5.31
CA THR A 34 3.68 -0.49 -6.06
C THR A 34 4.75 -0.04 -7.04
N ASP A 35 4.54 1.07 -7.72
CA ASP A 35 5.37 1.50 -8.86
C ASP A 35 6.20 2.75 -8.57
N GLY A 36 5.99 3.39 -7.42
CA GLY A 36 6.62 4.67 -7.06
C GLY A 36 6.16 5.84 -7.93
N VAL A 37 5.14 5.64 -8.79
CA VAL A 37 4.66 6.63 -9.75
C VAL A 37 3.13 6.74 -9.71
N PRO A 38 2.55 7.94 -9.49
CA PRO A 38 3.24 9.14 -8.98
C PRO A 38 3.88 8.87 -7.61
N TYR A 39 4.73 9.79 -7.13
CA TYR A 39 5.51 9.58 -5.91
C TYR A 39 4.63 9.17 -4.70
N ILE A 40 5.18 8.35 -3.82
CA ILE A 40 4.52 7.92 -2.58
C ILE A 40 4.40 9.13 -1.65
N THR A 41 3.18 9.47 -1.23
CA THR A 41 2.97 10.52 -0.22
C THR A 41 3.14 9.94 1.19
N PRO A 42 3.57 10.74 2.18
CA PRO A 42 3.62 10.28 3.57
C PRO A 42 2.26 9.77 4.06
N SER A 43 1.18 10.49 3.73
CA SER A 43 -0.18 10.15 4.16
C SER A 43 -0.68 8.79 3.68
N ILE A 44 -0.37 8.38 2.44
CA ILE A 44 -0.81 7.07 1.93
C ILE A 44 0.03 5.94 2.54
N LEU A 45 1.31 6.22 2.80
CA LEU A 45 2.20 5.26 3.43
C LEU A 45 1.80 5.01 4.89
N GLU A 46 1.60 6.08 5.67
CA GLU A 46 1.13 6.03 7.06
C GLU A 46 -0.21 5.30 7.17
N SER A 47 -1.17 5.64 6.31
CA SER A 47 -2.47 4.97 6.27
C SER A 47 -2.35 3.45 6.11
N VAL A 48 -1.50 2.98 5.19
CA VAL A 48 -1.30 1.55 4.95
C VAL A 48 -0.51 0.88 6.07
N THR A 49 0.54 1.50 6.58
CA THR A 49 1.36 0.91 7.64
C THR A 49 0.60 0.81 8.95
N GLU A 50 -0.23 1.79 9.30
CA GLU A 50 -1.14 1.73 10.45
C GLU A 50 -2.18 0.59 10.31
N ALA A 51 -2.71 0.40 9.10
CA ALA A 51 -3.63 -0.70 8.82
C ALA A 51 -2.92 -2.06 8.94
N PHE A 52 -1.69 -2.18 8.43
CA PHE A 52 -0.90 -3.41 8.58
C PHE A 52 -0.56 -3.71 10.03
N ALA A 53 -0.12 -2.72 10.81
CA ALA A 53 0.28 -2.89 12.20
C ALA A 53 -0.84 -3.52 13.05
N GLN A 54 -2.10 -3.23 12.75
CA GLN A 54 -3.26 -3.82 13.43
C GLN A 54 -3.58 -5.26 13.02
N LEU A 55 -3.08 -5.70 11.87
CA LEU A 55 -3.24 -7.07 11.37
C LEU A 55 -2.06 -7.97 11.76
N LEU A 56 -0.95 -7.40 12.24
CA LEU A 56 0.21 -8.18 12.66
C LEU A 56 -0.12 -9.02 13.90
N PRO A 57 0.16 -10.34 13.88
CA PRO A 57 0.05 -11.17 15.05
C PRO A 57 0.94 -10.67 16.18
N GLN A 58 0.47 -10.81 17.42
CA GLN A 58 1.29 -10.51 18.61
C GLN A 58 2.56 -11.37 18.59
N GLY A 59 3.71 -10.73 18.82
CA GLY A 59 5.01 -11.41 18.80
C GLY A 59 5.65 -11.53 17.41
N THR A 60 5.15 -10.80 16.40
CA THR A 60 5.84 -10.69 15.10
C THR A 60 7.23 -10.06 15.28
N GLU A 61 8.29 -10.81 14.98
CA GLU A 61 9.68 -10.35 15.11
C GLU A 61 10.31 -9.88 13.81
N ARG A 62 9.78 -10.33 12.66
CA ARG A 62 10.34 -10.04 11.34
C ARG A 62 9.23 -9.79 10.33
N ILE A 63 9.43 -8.80 9.48
CA ILE A 63 8.64 -8.56 8.28
C ILE A 63 9.53 -8.92 7.09
N VAL A 64 9.03 -9.76 6.20
CA VAL A 64 9.75 -10.20 4.98
C VAL A 64 8.96 -9.73 3.78
N THR A 65 9.66 -9.16 2.80
CA THR A 65 9.06 -8.61 1.59
C THR A 65 9.89 -8.96 0.36
N VAL A 66 9.32 -8.74 -0.83
CA VAL A 66 10.03 -8.94 -2.11
C VAL A 66 10.37 -7.58 -2.71
N GLU A 67 11.59 -7.46 -3.22
CA GLU A 67 12.03 -6.25 -3.91
C GLU A 67 11.37 -6.09 -5.29
N ALA A 68 11.20 -4.87 -5.81
CA ALA A 68 11.44 -3.58 -5.14
C ALA A 68 10.15 -3.02 -4.49
N MET A 69 8.99 -3.46 -4.95
CA MET A 69 7.68 -2.87 -4.60
C MET A 69 7.31 -3.04 -3.14
N GLY A 70 7.84 -4.08 -2.49
CA GLY A 70 7.58 -4.34 -1.08
C GLY A 70 8.41 -3.50 -0.12
N ILE A 71 9.49 -2.87 -0.60
CA ILE A 71 10.45 -2.12 0.23
C ILE A 71 9.77 -1.00 1.03
N PRO A 72 8.95 -0.11 0.43
CA PRO A 72 8.37 1.02 1.17
C PRO A 72 7.50 0.59 2.37
N LEU A 73 7.00 -0.64 2.37
CA LEU A 73 6.06 -1.16 3.37
C LEU A 73 6.72 -1.96 4.49
N ALA A 74 7.98 -2.35 4.33
CA ALA A 74 8.64 -3.37 5.15
C ALA A 74 10.03 -2.96 5.67
N THR A 75 10.34 -1.67 5.63
CA THR A 75 11.59 -1.07 6.15
C THR A 75 11.26 0.00 7.17
#